data_AF-A0A836D7B2-F1
#
_entry.id   AF-A0A836D7B2-F1
#
_cell.length_a   1.000
_cell.length_b   1.000
_cell.length_c   1.000
_cell.angle_alpha   90.00
_cell.angle_beta   90.00
_cell.angle_gamma   90.00
#
_symmetry.space_group_name_H-M   'P 1'
#
loop_
_entity.id
_entity.type
_entity.pdbx_description
1 polymer ?
#
loop_
_entity_poly.entity_id
_entity_poly.type
_entity_poly.pdbx_seq_one_letter_code
_entity_poly.pdbx_strand_id
1 'polypeptide(L)'
;MKDSQKIIFHGEGDQEPGLEPGDTIITLDQKDHAVFTPQGEDIFMCMDIQLVEALCGFQKPISTLDSRTKVITSHPGQIVQQEDSKCLLNEDMPIIAGHMKRVT
;
A
#
# COMPACT_ATOMS: atom_id res chain seq x y z
N MET A 1 6.15 5.82 -2.09
CA MET A 1 7.55 5.34 -2.08
C MET A 1 7.50 3.85 -2.28
N LYS A 2 8.53 3.23 -2.85
CA LYS A 2 8.52 1.78 -3.09
C LYS A 2 9.42 1.09 -2.07
N ASP A 3 9.09 -0.16 -1.75
CA ASP A 3 9.98 -0.99 -0.95
C ASP A 3 11.37 -1.07 -1.59
N SER A 4 12.40 -1.19 -0.74
CA SER A 4 13.81 -1.22 -1.15
C SER A 4 14.31 0.05 -1.86
N GLN A 5 13.52 1.12 -1.88
CA GLN A 5 13.94 2.42 -2.40
C GLN A 5 15.09 2.98 -1.54
N LYS A 6 16.17 3.41 -2.20
CA LYS A 6 17.33 4.03 -1.56
C LYS A 6 17.20 5.54 -1.53
N ILE A 7 17.47 6.14 -0.38
CA ILE A 7 17.56 7.58 -0.16
C ILE A 7 19.00 7.87 0.25
N ILE A 8 19.71 8.65 -0.57
CA ILE A 8 21.13 8.93 -0.38
C ILE A 8 21.28 10.33 0.21
N PHE A 9 22.03 10.43 1.30
CA PHE A 9 22.44 11.66 1.93
C PHE A 9 23.95 11.83 1.74
N HIS A 10 24.32 12.72 0.83
CA HIS A 10 25.72 12.92 0.47
C HIS A 10 26.48 13.65 1.57
N GLY A 11 27.67 13.15 1.92
CA GLY A 11 28.53 13.76 2.96
C GLY A 11 28.04 13.59 4.40
N GLU A 12 27.00 12.77 4.62
CA GLU A 12 26.43 12.46 5.94
C GLU A 12 26.90 11.11 6.49
N GLY A 13 27.96 10.53 5.92
CA GLY A 13 28.58 9.28 6.37
C GLY A 13 29.60 9.50 7.49
N ASP A 14 30.41 8.47 7.75
CA ASP A 14 31.45 8.54 8.78
C ASP A 14 32.49 9.62 8.47
N GLN A 15 32.89 10.37 9.51
CA GLN A 15 33.83 11.49 9.40
C GLN A 15 35.14 11.20 10.15
N GLU A 16 36.27 11.46 9.48
CA GLU A 16 37.61 11.40 10.04
C GLU A 16 38.38 12.73 9.78
N PRO A 17 39.27 13.19 10.70
CA PRO A 17 40.01 14.42 10.50
C PRO A 17 40.87 14.40 9.22
N GLY A 18 40.65 15.38 8.34
CA GLY A 18 41.41 15.53 7.10
C GLY A 18 40.89 14.70 5.91
N LEU A 19 39.77 13.99 6.07
CA LEU A 19 39.09 13.27 5.01
C LEU A 19 37.67 13.83 4.79
N GLU A 20 37.20 13.78 3.54
CA GLU A 20 35.82 14.11 3.20
C GLU A 20 34.88 12.98 3.70
N PRO A 21 33.76 13.31 4.37
CA PRO A 21 32.80 12.31 4.82
C PRO A 21 32.17 11.53 3.67
N GLY A 22 31.85 10.26 3.92
CA GLY A 22 31.12 9.41 2.97
C GLY A 22 29.64 9.74 2.84
N ASP A 23 28.89 8.87 2.15
CA ASP A 23 27.45 9.00 1.98
C ASP A 23 26.68 8.06 2.93
N THR A 24 25.57 8.53 3.48
CA THR A 24 24.61 7.70 4.20
C THR A 24 23.48 7.25 3.27
N ILE A 25 23.30 5.94 3.13
CA ILE A 25 22.25 5.34 2.29
C ILE A 25 21.19 4.71 3.18
N ILE A 26 19.99 5.29 3.19
CA ILE A 26 18.83 4.72 3.87
C ILE A 26 18.03 3.90 2.86
N THR A 27 17.85 2.61 3.15
CA THR A 27 16.97 1.73 2.36
C THR A 27 15.63 1.62 3.07
N LEU A 28 14.54 1.90 2.34
CA LEU A 28 13.20 1.70 2.87
C LEU A 28 12.89 0.20 2.94
N ASP A 29 12.40 -0.24 4.09
CA ASP A 29 11.92 -1.60 4.34
C ASP A 29 10.41 -1.53 4.62
N GLN A 30 9.61 -2.06 3.70
CA GLN A 30 8.16 -2.11 3.84
C GLN A 30 7.78 -3.29 4.73
N LYS A 31 7.32 -2.97 5.95
CA LYS A 31 6.78 -3.97 6.85
C LYS A 31 5.46 -4.54 6.33
N ASP A 32 5.30 -5.85 6.47
CA ASP A 32 4.04 -6.54 6.22
C ASP A 32 2.89 -5.95 7.06
N HIS A 33 1.74 -5.74 6.42
CA HIS A 33 0.52 -5.29 7.06
C HIS A 33 -0.45 -6.46 7.24
N ALA A 34 -1.10 -6.53 8.41
CA ALA A 34 -1.93 -7.69 8.78
C ALA A 34 -3.15 -7.92 7.88
N VAL A 35 -3.62 -6.87 7.21
CA VAL A 35 -4.86 -6.88 6.39
C VAL A 35 -4.61 -6.63 4.91
N PHE A 36 -3.59 -5.84 4.59
CA PHE A 36 -3.39 -5.30 3.24
C PHE A 36 -2.06 -5.79 2.69
N THR A 37 -2.08 -6.34 1.49
CA THR A 37 -0.89 -6.78 0.78
C THR A 37 -0.68 -5.87 -0.44
N PRO A 38 0.47 -5.20 -0.56
CA PRO A 38 0.77 -4.42 -1.75
C PRO A 38 1.00 -5.34 -2.95
N GLN A 39 0.48 -4.98 -4.12
CA GLN A 39 0.82 -5.63 -5.38
C GLN A 39 0.96 -4.58 -6.47
N GLY A 40 2.21 -4.20 -6.78
CA GLY A 40 2.48 -3.13 -7.74
C GLY A 40 2.06 -1.77 -7.20
N GLU A 41 1.06 -1.16 -7.82
CA GLU A 41 0.49 0.14 -7.40
C GLU A 41 -0.82 -0.03 -6.61
N ASP A 42 -1.36 -1.24 -6.57
CA ASP A 42 -2.64 -1.57 -5.93
C ASP A 42 -2.41 -2.21 -4.54
N ILE A 43 -3.48 -2.26 -3.75
CA ILE A 43 -3.53 -2.97 -2.47
C ILE A 43 -4.62 -4.02 -2.47
N PHE A 44 -4.33 -5.19 -1.90
CA PHE A 44 -5.24 -6.31 -1.82
C PHE A 44 -5.57 -6.63 -0.36
N MET A 45 -6.82 -7.03 -0.11
CA MET A 45 -7.24 -7.60 1.17
C MET A 45 -8.05 -8.87 0.90
N CYS A 46 -7.84 -9.90 1.71
CA CYS A 46 -8.73 -11.06 1.72
C CYS A 46 -9.92 -10.76 2.64
N MET A 47 -11.14 -10.96 2.13
CA MET A 47 -12.37 -10.81 2.90
C MET A 47 -13.11 -12.13 2.97
N ASP A 48 -13.20 -12.69 4.17
CA ASP A 48 -14.03 -13.85 4.40
C ASP A 48 -15.52 -13.46 4.39
N ILE A 49 -16.28 -14.18 3.57
CA ILE A 49 -17.74 -14.06 3.49
C ILE A 49 -18.38 -15.42 3.75
N GLN A 50 -19.54 -15.41 4.38
CA GLN A 50 -20.32 -16.63 4.59
C GLN A 50 -20.97 -17.05 3.27
N LEU A 51 -21.27 -18.35 3.14
CA LEU A 51 -21.98 -18.86 1.96
C LEU A 51 -23.32 -18.14 1.70
N VAL A 52 -24.05 -17.78 2.77
CA VAL A 52 -25.29 -17.01 2.66
C VAL A 52 -25.04 -15.60 2.09
N GLU A 53 -23.94 -14.95 2.47
CA GLU A 53 -23.56 -13.63 1.97
C GLU A 53 -23.14 -13.70 0.50
N ALA A 54 -22.42 -14.77 0.12
CA ALA A 54 -22.01 -15.02 -1.26
C ALA A 54 -23.21 -15.25 -2.21
N LEU A 55 -24.28 -15.88 -1.72
CA LEU A 55 -25.47 -16.22 -2.53
C LEU A 55 -26.57 -15.14 -2.48
N CYS A 56 -26.77 -14.52 -1.32
CA CYS A 56 -27.88 -13.59 -1.07
C CYS A 56 -27.46 -12.12 -1.07
N GLY A 57 -26.16 -11.82 -1.18
CA GLY A 57 -25.63 -10.47 -1.10
C GLY A 57 -25.26 -10.06 0.33
N PHE A 58 -24.49 -8.96 0.44
CA PHE A 58 -24.01 -8.44 1.71
C PHE A 58 -23.70 -6.93 1.63
N GLN A 59 -23.61 -6.30 2.79
CA GLN A 59 -22.98 -5.00 2.97
C GLN A 59 -22.04 -5.08 4.17
N LYS A 60 -20.73 -4.94 3.93
CA LYS A 60 -19.71 -5.01 5.00
C LYS A 60 -18.88 -3.73 5.03
N PRO A 61 -18.75 -3.08 6.20
CA PRO A 61 -17.78 -2.00 6.36
C PRO A 61 -16.36 -2.58 6.43
N ILE A 62 -15.43 -1.90 5.76
CA ILE A 62 -13.99 -2.10 5.88
C ILE A 62 -13.32 -0.80 6.33
N SER A 63 -12.22 -0.93 7.06
CA SER A 63 -11.36 0.19 7.41
C SER A 63 -10.20 0.25 6.42
N THR A 64 -10.04 1.40 5.75
CA THR A 64 -8.93 1.67 4.82
C THR A 64 -7.65 2.03 5.55
N LEU A 65 -6.52 2.10 4.84
CA LEU A 65 -5.20 2.45 5.42
C LEU A 65 -5.18 3.83 6.08
N ASP A 66 -6.03 4.76 5.63
CA ASP A 66 -6.18 6.09 6.20
C ASP A 66 -7.31 6.19 7.25
N SER A 67 -7.75 5.04 7.78
CA SER A 67 -8.77 4.93 8.84
C SER A 67 -10.17 5.42 8.44
N ARG A 68 -10.46 5.60 7.15
CA ARG A 68 -11.83 5.83 6.67
C ARG A 68 -12.59 4.50 6.63
N THR A 69 -13.91 4.58 6.70
CA THR A 69 -14.78 3.40 6.54
C THR A 69 -15.37 3.40 5.13
N LYS A 70 -15.23 2.28 4.42
CA LYS A 70 -15.87 2.04 3.12
C LYS A 70 -16.79 0.85 3.23
N VAL A 71 -17.92 0.87 2.53
CA VAL A 71 -18.88 -0.23 2.54
C VAL A 71 -18.79 -0.98 1.22
N ILE A 72 -18.37 -2.24 1.28
CA ILE A 72 -18.44 -3.14 0.14
C ILE A 72 -19.85 -3.71 0.07
N THR A 73 -20.48 -3.60 -1.09
CA THR A 73 -21.83 -4.10 -1.33
C THR A 73 -21.83 -5.20 -2.38
N SER A 74 -22.56 -6.27 -2.12
CA SER A 74 -23.00 -7.25 -3.11
C SER A 74 -24.52 -7.32 -3.09
N HIS A 75 -25.16 -7.15 -4.23
CA HIS A 75 -26.62 -7.16 -4.31
C HIS A 75 -27.16 -8.60 -4.38
N PRO A 76 -28.37 -8.86 -3.85
CA PRO A 76 -29.03 -10.16 -4.03
C PRO A 76 -29.10 -10.56 -5.51
N GLY A 77 -28.72 -11.80 -5.83
CA GLY A 77 -28.63 -12.29 -7.21
C GLY A 77 -27.25 -12.11 -7.85
N GLN A 78 -26.33 -11.37 -7.24
CA GLN A 78 -24.91 -11.37 -7.61
C GLN A 78 -24.19 -12.45 -6.81
N ILE A 79 -23.97 -13.60 -7.43
CA ILE A 79 -23.25 -14.72 -6.81
C ILE A 79 -21.76 -14.39 -6.80
N VAL A 80 -21.16 -14.37 -5.61
CA VAL A 80 -19.70 -14.23 -5.43
C VAL A 80 -19.08 -15.63 -5.38
N GLN A 81 -18.10 -15.89 -6.24
CA GLN A 81 -17.41 -17.18 -6.29
C GLN A 81 -16.14 -17.17 -5.43
N GLN A 82 -15.56 -18.35 -5.16
CA GLN A 82 -14.24 -18.42 -4.55
C GLN A 82 -13.20 -17.78 -5.48
N GLU A 83 -12.24 -17.07 -4.90
CA GLU A 83 -11.21 -16.30 -5.63
C GLU A 83 -11.75 -15.16 -6.50
N ASP A 84 -13.03 -14.81 -6.37
CA ASP A 84 -13.60 -13.66 -7.04
C ASP A 84 -13.10 -12.35 -6.40
N SER A 85 -12.89 -11.32 -7.21
CA SER A 85 -12.26 -10.07 -6.78
C SER A 85 -13.17 -8.88 -7.03
N LYS A 86 -13.35 -8.02 -6.00
CA LYS A 86 -14.04 -6.74 -6.14
C LYS A 86 -13.04 -5.59 -6.00
N CYS A 87 -13.05 -4.68 -6.98
CA CYS A 87 -12.19 -3.50 -6.96
C CYS A 87 -12.93 -2.30 -6.34
N LEU A 88 -12.26 -1.59 -5.44
CA LEU A 88 -12.67 -0.29 -4.92
C LEU A 88 -11.80 0.78 -5.57
N LEU A 89 -12.39 1.57 -6.47
CA LEU A 89 -11.66 2.59 -7.20
C LEU A 89 -11.14 3.69 -6.26
N ASN A 90 -9.90 4.14 -6.51
CA ASN A 90 -9.23 5.22 -5.79
C ASN A 90 -8.90 4.92 -4.31
N GLU A 91 -8.72 3.65 -3.97
CA GLU A 91 -8.24 3.22 -2.64
C GLU A 91 -6.84 2.57 -2.73
N ASP A 92 -6.13 2.82 -3.83
CA ASP A 92 -4.79 2.28 -4.14
C ASP A 92 -3.67 3.09 -3.47
N MET A 93 -2.41 2.64 -3.63
CA MET A 93 -1.26 3.36 -3.09
C MET A 93 -1.04 4.70 -3.82
N PRO A 94 -0.61 5.76 -3.13
CA PRO A 94 -0.30 7.03 -3.77
C PRO A 94 0.90 6.89 -4.73
N ILE A 95 0.67 7.28 -5.98
CA ILE A 95 1.72 7.36 -7.00
C ILE A 95 2.55 8.61 -6.73
N ILE A 96 3.87 8.45 -6.56
CA ILE A 96 4.76 9.61 -6.43
C ILE A 96 4.90 10.25 -7.82
N ALA A 97 4.26 11.40 -8.01
CA ALA A 97 4.51 12.26 -9.15
C ALA A 97 5.77 13.12 -8.90
N GLY A 98 6.88 12.73 -9.54
CA GLY A 98 8.01 13.63 -9.81
C GLY A 98 9.05 13.77 -8.70
N HIS A 99 10.29 13.41 -9.05
CA HIS A 99 11.49 14.01 -8.48
C HIS A 99 11.37 15.55 -8.57
N MET A 100 11.13 16.24 -7.46
CA MET A 100 11.51 17.64 -7.35
C MET A 100 13.03 17.71 -7.44
N LYS A 101 13.56 17.91 -8.64
CA LYS A 101 14.95 18.36 -8.80
C LYS A 101 15.08 19.63 -7.98
N ARG A 102 15.93 19.62 -6.95
CA ARG A 102 16.28 20.81 -6.17
C ARG A 102 16.66 21.90 -7.17
N VAL A 103 15.92 23.00 -7.14
CA VAL A 103 16.38 24.26 -7.71
C VAL A 103 17.63 24.62 -6.92
N THR A 104 18.77 24.69 -7.61
CA THR A 104 19.96 25.38 -7.15
C THR A 104 20.07 26.65 -7.98
#